data_AF-A0A3D4ERB8-F1
#
_entry.id   AF-A0A3D4ERB8-F1
#
_cell.length_a   1.000
_cell.length_b   1.000
_cell.length_c   1.000
_cell.angle_alpha   90.00
_cell.angle_beta   90.00
_cell.angle_gamma   90.00
#
_symmetry.space_group_name_H-M   'P 1'
#
loop_
_entity.id
_entity.type
_entity.pdbx_description
1 polymer ?
#
loop_
_entity_poly.entity_id
_entity_poly.type
_entity_poly.pdbx_seq_one_letter_code
_entity_poly.pdbx_strand_id
1 'polypeptide(L)'
;MKKTVLSLLSILCLWGATAQQAQNEWENPEIIDRNKEEGRSAFVLYESTQKAKTREATASQLYKSLNGTWKFDIVKTPAERPTDFYEVDLDDSAWSNIQVPSNWETEGFDIPIYTNVSYPFPKNPPFIDDAYNPVGSYRTTFSVPENWEDKEVLLSFGSISGYARIFVNGE
;
A
#
# COMPACT_ATOMS: atom_id res chain seq x y z
N MET A 1 38.75 25.84 -54.15
CA MET A 1 37.80 26.61 -53.30
C MET A 1 36.44 26.67 -54.00
N LYS A 2 35.45 25.89 -53.55
CA LYS A 2 34.00 26.14 -53.67
C LYS A 2 33.22 24.98 -53.03
N LYS A 3 32.93 25.18 -51.74
CA LYS A 3 31.70 24.85 -50.99
C LYS A 3 31.02 23.49 -51.26
N THR A 4 31.48 22.49 -50.53
CA THR A 4 30.70 21.34 -50.03
C THR A 4 29.69 21.85 -48.98
N VAL A 5 28.41 21.95 -49.29
CA VAL A 5 27.34 22.07 -48.28
C VAL A 5 26.08 21.40 -48.83
N LEU A 6 25.35 20.72 -47.94
CA LEU A 6 24.07 20.00 -48.10
C LEU A 6 24.20 18.49 -48.30
N SER A 7 24.54 17.79 -47.21
CA SER A 7 23.94 16.50 -46.85
C SER A 7 24.43 16.15 -45.44
N LEU A 8 23.89 16.82 -44.42
CA LEU A 8 24.10 16.47 -43.00
C LEU A 8 23.19 17.34 -42.11
N LEU A 9 21.88 17.34 -42.35
CA LEU A 9 20.92 17.98 -41.44
C LEU A 9 19.59 17.21 -41.39
N SER A 10 19.66 15.89 -41.27
CA SER A 10 18.47 15.03 -41.13
C SER A 10 18.64 13.90 -40.11
N ILE A 11 19.74 13.86 -39.35
CA ILE A 11 20.03 12.80 -38.35
C ILE A 11 20.31 13.43 -36.98
N LEU A 12 19.53 14.43 -36.57
CA LEU A 12 19.70 15.07 -35.25
C LEU A 12 18.38 15.39 -34.53
N CYS A 13 17.32 14.63 -34.84
CA CYS A 13 16.06 14.67 -34.08
C CYS A 13 15.64 13.30 -33.51
N LEU A 14 16.58 12.36 -33.40
CA LEU A 14 16.39 11.06 -32.75
C LEU A 14 17.25 10.92 -31.48
N TRP A 15 17.45 12.03 -30.75
CA TRP A 15 17.84 11.94 -29.34
C TRP A 15 16.55 12.03 -28.53
N GLY A 16 16.23 10.89 -27.94
CA GLY A 16 14.88 10.51 -27.59
C GLY A 16 14.24 11.45 -26.59
N ALA A 17 12.97 11.77 -26.85
CA ALA A 17 12.02 11.78 -25.77
C ALA A 17 11.96 10.33 -25.25
N THR A 18 12.80 9.99 -24.27
CA THR A 18 12.47 8.89 -23.38
C THR A 18 11.19 9.32 -22.70
N ALA A 19 10.05 8.84 -23.20
CA ALA A 19 8.83 8.84 -22.41
C ALA A 19 9.21 8.14 -21.11
N GLN A 20 9.16 8.87 -20.00
CA GLN A 20 9.40 8.29 -18.68
C GLN A 20 8.25 7.31 -18.45
N GLN A 21 8.48 6.06 -18.80
CA GLN A 21 7.53 5.00 -18.57
C GLN A 21 7.40 4.87 -17.05
N ALA A 22 6.18 4.82 -16.53
CA ALA A 22 5.94 4.53 -15.13
C ALA A 22 6.64 3.20 -14.80
N GLN A 23 7.78 3.29 -14.10
CA GLN A 23 8.58 2.12 -13.77
C GLN A 23 7.94 1.36 -12.61
N ASN A 24 7.27 2.10 -11.73
CA ASN A 24 6.61 1.57 -10.56
C ASN A 24 5.11 1.42 -10.78
N GLU A 25 4.55 0.39 -10.15
CA GLU A 25 3.13 0.11 -10.23
C GLU A 25 2.24 1.24 -9.67
N TRP A 26 2.68 1.88 -8.57
CA TRP A 26 1.97 2.99 -7.94
C TRP A 26 2.00 4.30 -8.76
N GLU A 27 2.76 4.34 -9.86
CA GLU A 27 2.78 5.45 -10.82
C GLU A 27 1.99 5.12 -12.10
N ASN A 28 1.30 3.97 -12.15
CA ASN A 28 0.45 3.60 -13.28
C ASN A 28 -1.03 3.83 -12.97
N PRO A 29 -1.66 4.89 -13.51
CA PRO A 29 -3.06 5.21 -13.21
C PRO A 29 -4.07 4.23 -13.84
N GLU A 30 -3.64 3.35 -14.75
CA GLU A 30 -4.51 2.33 -15.36
C GLU A 30 -4.70 1.10 -14.46
N ILE A 31 -3.88 0.95 -13.41
CA ILE A 31 -3.90 -0.18 -12.49
C ILE A 31 -4.32 0.33 -11.10
N ILE A 32 -5.57 0.03 -10.71
CA ILE A 32 -6.16 0.54 -9.46
C ILE A 32 -6.13 -0.46 -8.31
N ASP A 33 -6.08 -1.76 -8.61
CA ASP A 33 -5.96 -2.86 -7.65
C ASP A 33 -5.55 -4.17 -8.35
N ARG A 34 -5.25 -5.19 -7.54
CA ARG A 34 -5.01 -6.57 -7.95
C ARG A 34 -5.60 -7.52 -6.92
N ASN A 35 -6.18 -8.63 -7.37
CA ASN A 35 -6.65 -9.73 -6.52
C ASN A 35 -7.58 -9.30 -5.38
N LYS A 36 -8.35 -8.22 -5.59
CA LYS A 36 -9.32 -7.71 -4.64
C LYS A 36 -10.71 -8.20 -5.05
N GLU A 37 -11.51 -8.59 -4.07
CA GLU A 37 -12.93 -8.90 -4.27
C GLU A 37 -13.70 -7.70 -4.83
N GLU A 38 -14.74 -7.99 -5.63
CA GLU A 38 -15.62 -6.95 -6.15
C GLU A 38 -16.33 -6.18 -5.03
N GLY A 39 -16.60 -4.90 -5.29
CA GLY A 39 -17.31 -4.05 -4.35
C GLY A 39 -18.71 -4.58 -4.03
N ARG A 40 -19.01 -4.75 -2.74
CA ARG A 40 -20.32 -5.20 -2.24
C ARG A 40 -20.78 -4.41 -1.03
N SER A 41 -22.05 -4.59 -0.65
CA SER A 41 -22.58 -4.02 0.59
C SER A 41 -21.83 -4.56 1.81
N ALA A 42 -21.64 -3.69 2.81
CA ALA A 42 -21.03 -4.06 4.07
C ALA A 42 -21.99 -4.91 4.91
N PHE A 43 -21.55 -6.11 5.29
CA PHE A 43 -22.26 -6.98 6.23
C PHE A 43 -21.28 -7.92 6.93
N VAL A 44 -21.69 -8.40 8.10
CA VAL A 44 -21.02 -9.44 8.86
C VAL A 44 -21.95 -10.66 8.90
N LEU A 45 -21.38 -11.85 8.77
CA LEU A 45 -22.12 -13.10 8.92
C LEU A 45 -22.27 -13.43 10.40
N TYR A 46 -23.43 -13.92 10.81
CA TYR A 46 -23.72 -14.29 12.20
C TYR A 46 -24.36 -15.67 12.25
N GLU A 47 -24.12 -16.42 13.31
CA GLU A 47 -24.66 -17.79 13.46
C GLU A 47 -26.15 -17.79 13.84
N SER A 48 -26.72 -16.65 14.21
CA SER A 48 -28.14 -16.53 14.56
C SER A 48 -28.68 -15.12 14.36
N THR A 49 -30.00 -15.02 14.18
CA THR A 49 -30.73 -13.74 14.15
C THR A 49 -30.55 -12.92 15.43
N GLN A 50 -30.44 -13.57 16.59
CA GLN A 50 -30.27 -12.87 17.86
C GLN A 50 -28.93 -12.13 17.92
N LYS A 51 -27.85 -12.76 17.44
CA LYS A 51 -26.55 -12.12 17.31
C LYS A 51 -26.56 -11.03 16.22
N ALA A 52 -27.16 -11.30 15.07
CA ALA A 52 -27.26 -10.31 13.99
C ALA A 52 -27.97 -9.01 14.43
N LYS A 53 -28.92 -9.10 15.36
CA LYS A 53 -29.62 -7.93 15.93
C LYS A 53 -28.73 -7.04 16.80
N THR A 54 -27.62 -7.53 17.37
CA THR A 54 -26.71 -6.68 18.15
C THR A 54 -25.96 -5.70 17.26
N ARG A 55 -25.76 -6.05 15.98
CA ARG A 55 -24.96 -5.30 14.99
C ARG A 55 -23.49 -5.12 15.40
N GLU A 56 -23.03 -5.90 16.38
CA GLU A 56 -21.65 -5.91 16.83
C GLU A 56 -20.89 -7.02 16.10
N ALA A 57 -19.95 -6.67 15.23
CA ALA A 57 -19.18 -7.64 14.46
C ALA A 57 -18.50 -8.69 15.36
N THR A 58 -17.99 -8.25 16.53
CA THR A 58 -17.34 -9.07 17.55
C THR A 58 -18.25 -10.10 18.22
N ALA A 59 -19.57 -10.01 18.07
CA ALA A 59 -20.49 -11.03 18.55
C ALA A 59 -20.53 -12.28 17.65
N SER A 60 -20.02 -12.17 16.41
CA SER A 60 -19.89 -13.28 15.47
C SER A 60 -18.61 -14.07 15.71
N GLN A 61 -18.71 -15.40 15.67
CA GLN A 61 -17.57 -16.32 15.66
C GLN A 61 -16.94 -16.45 14.26
N LEU A 62 -17.57 -15.85 13.25
CA LEU A 62 -17.08 -15.73 11.87
C LEU A 62 -16.38 -14.39 11.62
N TYR A 63 -16.10 -13.62 12.68
CA TYR A 63 -15.38 -12.37 12.61
C TYR A 63 -14.20 -12.39 13.59
N LYS A 64 -13.02 -12.03 13.08
CA LYS A 64 -11.82 -11.83 13.89
C LYS A 64 -11.21 -10.48 13.53
N SER A 65 -11.16 -9.58 14.50
CA SER A 65 -10.43 -8.32 14.35
C SER A 65 -8.93 -8.59 14.37
N LEU A 66 -8.20 -7.92 13.47
CA LEU A 66 -6.74 -7.82 13.51
C LEU A 66 -6.28 -6.45 14.04
N ASN A 67 -7.19 -5.61 14.53
CA ASN A 67 -6.82 -4.37 15.21
C ASN A 67 -6.00 -4.67 16.47
N GLY A 68 -5.07 -3.79 16.81
CA GLY A 68 -4.17 -3.96 17.93
C GLY A 68 -2.78 -3.46 17.61
N THR A 69 -1.78 -4.00 18.32
CA THR A 69 -0.38 -3.61 18.15
C THR A 69 0.27 -4.41 17.03
N TRP A 70 0.84 -3.71 16.05
CA TRP A 70 1.58 -4.31 14.94
C TRP A 70 3.04 -3.86 14.98
N LYS A 71 3.93 -4.67 14.42
CA LYS A 71 5.31 -4.29 14.15
C LYS A 71 5.35 -3.29 13.00
N PHE A 72 6.18 -2.26 13.14
CA PHE A 72 6.20 -1.13 12.23
C PHE A 72 7.62 -0.60 12.00
N ASP A 73 7.94 -0.40 10.73
CA ASP A 73 9.14 0.29 10.26
C ASP A 73 8.73 1.35 9.24
N ILE A 74 9.40 2.50 9.24
CA ILE A 74 9.11 3.59 8.31
C ILE A 74 10.40 4.19 7.78
N VAL A 75 10.42 4.38 6.46
CA VAL A 75 11.54 5.02 5.74
C VAL A 75 11.04 6.22 4.95
N LYS A 76 11.96 7.11 4.54
CA LYS A 76 11.61 8.37 3.87
C LYS A 76 11.35 8.21 2.38
N THR A 77 11.95 7.20 1.76
CA THR A 77 11.83 6.96 0.32
C THR A 77 11.53 5.49 0.02
N PRO A 78 10.87 5.18 -1.10
CA PRO A 78 10.56 3.79 -1.45
C PRO A 78 11.80 2.92 -1.61
N ALA A 79 12.93 3.49 -2.01
CA ALA A 79 14.19 2.76 -2.23
C ALA A 79 14.81 2.23 -0.92
N GLU A 80 14.50 2.86 0.22
CA GLU A 80 15.05 2.49 1.53
C GLU A 80 14.25 1.41 2.25
N ARG A 81 13.04 1.09 1.75
CA ARG A 81 12.14 0.17 2.45
C ARG A 81 12.72 -1.24 2.48
N PRO A 82 12.42 -2.04 3.53
CA PRO A 82 12.74 -3.46 3.52
C PRO A 82 11.96 -4.15 2.39
N THR A 83 12.65 -4.67 1.38
CA THR A 83 12.01 -5.30 0.20
C THR A 83 11.60 -6.75 0.44
N ASP A 84 12.10 -7.35 1.52
CA ASP A 84 11.89 -8.71 2.00
C ASP A 84 11.02 -8.74 3.27
N PHE A 85 10.34 -7.63 3.58
CA PHE A 85 9.55 -7.50 4.80
C PHE A 85 8.39 -8.50 4.94
N TYR A 86 8.03 -9.22 3.88
CA TYR A 86 6.96 -10.21 3.85
C TYR A 86 7.46 -11.62 4.19
N GLU A 87 8.77 -11.84 4.23
CA GLU A 87 9.35 -13.15 4.53
C GLU A 87 8.94 -13.62 5.93
N VAL A 88 8.57 -14.90 6.03
CA VAL A 88 8.00 -15.48 7.26
C VAL A 88 9.02 -15.49 8.39
N ASP A 89 10.29 -15.74 8.06
CA ASP A 89 11.39 -15.88 9.01
C ASP A 89 12.17 -14.57 9.27
N LEU A 90 11.68 -13.42 8.79
CA LEU A 90 12.29 -12.13 9.05
C LEU A 90 12.31 -11.81 10.56
N ASP A 91 13.47 -11.43 11.07
CA ASP A 91 13.62 -10.88 12.42
C ASP A 91 13.21 -9.41 12.48
N ASP A 92 12.01 -9.15 12.97
CA ASP A 92 11.46 -7.80 13.21
C ASP A 92 11.60 -7.34 14.68
N SER A 93 12.47 -7.98 15.47
CA SER A 93 12.65 -7.66 16.89
C SER A 93 13.05 -6.20 17.13
N ALA A 94 13.83 -5.62 16.21
CA ALA A 94 14.27 -4.22 16.26
C ALA A 94 13.21 -3.21 15.78
N TRP A 95 12.11 -3.66 15.19
CA TRP A 95 11.06 -2.77 14.69
C TRP A 95 10.26 -2.15 15.82
N SER A 96 9.74 -0.95 15.55
CA SER A 96 8.83 -0.26 16.46
C SER A 96 7.48 -0.96 16.51
N ASN A 97 6.62 -0.53 17.44
CA ASN A 97 5.23 -0.94 17.52
C ASN A 97 4.34 0.23 17.13
N ILE A 98 3.21 -0.04 16.48
CA ILE A 98 2.17 0.95 16.15
C ILE A 98 0.79 0.40 16.48
N GLN A 99 -0.15 1.25 16.91
CA GLN A 99 -1.55 0.87 17.05
C GLN A 99 -2.26 0.88 15.70
N VAL A 100 -3.01 -0.18 15.41
CA VAL A 100 -3.87 -0.28 14.23
C VAL A 100 -5.33 -0.33 14.70
N PRO A 101 -6.21 0.56 14.21
CA PRO A 101 -5.98 1.58 13.18
C PRO A 101 -5.38 2.89 13.75
N SER A 102 -4.52 3.54 12.97
CA SER A 102 -4.03 4.91 13.22
C SER A 102 -3.50 5.52 11.92
N ASN A 103 -3.22 6.82 11.91
CA ASN A 103 -2.29 7.41 10.96
C ASN A 103 -0.93 7.46 11.65
N TRP A 104 0.16 7.10 10.98
CA TRP A 104 1.45 6.97 11.66
C TRP A 104 1.96 8.31 12.22
N GLU A 105 1.54 9.43 11.63
CA GLU A 105 1.86 10.80 12.07
C GLU A 105 1.28 11.10 13.45
N THR A 106 0.14 10.50 13.80
CA THR A 106 -0.46 10.67 15.14
C THR A 106 0.20 9.78 16.19
N GLU A 107 0.93 8.75 15.76
CA GLU A 107 1.68 7.83 16.62
C GLU A 107 3.14 8.27 16.80
N GLY A 108 3.53 9.42 16.25
CA GLY A 108 4.87 10.00 16.39
C GLY A 108 5.86 9.59 15.30
N PHE A 109 5.39 8.95 14.23
CA PHE A 109 6.20 8.63 13.06
C PHE A 109 6.03 9.69 11.98
N ASP A 110 7.13 10.19 11.43
CA ASP A 110 7.13 11.19 10.36
C ASP A 110 6.34 12.48 10.70
N ILE A 111 5.90 13.26 9.69
CA ILE A 111 5.26 14.56 9.88
C ILE A 111 3.89 14.66 9.19
N PRO A 112 2.86 15.24 9.85
CA PRO A 112 1.61 15.56 9.18
C PRO A 112 1.78 16.80 8.30
N ILE A 113 1.28 16.73 7.06
CA ILE A 113 1.35 17.85 6.11
C ILE A 113 -0.06 18.36 5.81
N TYR A 114 -0.29 19.64 6.09
CA TYR A 114 -1.52 20.34 5.71
C TYR A 114 -1.25 21.28 4.55
N THR A 115 -2.04 21.14 3.49
CA THR A 115 -2.08 22.06 2.35
C THR A 115 -3.53 22.32 1.98
N ASN A 116 -3.83 23.51 1.44
CA ASN A 116 -5.19 23.83 1.01
C ASN A 116 -5.46 23.36 -0.44
N VAL A 117 -4.73 23.93 -1.41
CA VAL A 117 -4.94 23.67 -2.86
C VAL A 117 -3.73 22.99 -3.50
N SER A 118 -2.52 23.30 -3.02
CA SER A 118 -1.29 22.75 -3.59
C SER A 118 -1.05 21.35 -3.10
N TYR A 119 -0.64 20.44 -3.99
CA TYR A 119 -0.06 19.17 -3.57
C TYR A 119 1.17 19.40 -2.68
N PRO A 120 1.39 18.54 -1.66
CA PRO A 120 2.58 18.60 -0.82
C PRO A 120 3.85 18.09 -1.52
N PHE A 121 3.72 17.64 -2.78
CA PHE A 121 4.77 17.12 -3.65
C PHE A 121 4.71 17.79 -5.05
N PRO A 122 5.74 17.64 -5.90
CA PRO A 122 5.77 18.22 -7.24
C PRO A 122 4.56 17.83 -8.12
N LYS A 123 4.00 18.80 -8.85
CA LYS A 123 2.83 18.59 -9.72
C LYS A 123 3.21 17.98 -11.06
N ASN A 124 3.59 16.71 -11.06
CA ASN A 124 4.07 16.00 -12.25
C ASN A 124 3.39 14.63 -12.43
N PRO A 125 2.06 14.57 -12.69
CA PRO A 125 1.35 13.29 -12.78
C PRO A 125 1.85 12.43 -13.97
N PRO A 126 1.92 11.10 -13.83
CA PRO A 126 1.51 10.29 -12.67
C PRO A 126 2.65 10.04 -11.65
N PHE A 127 3.74 10.80 -11.73
CA PHE A 127 4.96 10.54 -10.97
C PHE A 127 4.91 11.07 -9.54
N ILE A 128 5.62 10.38 -8.65
CA ILE A 128 5.78 10.78 -7.23
C ILE A 128 7.05 11.64 -7.02
N ASP A 129 7.26 12.09 -5.77
CA ASP A 129 8.53 12.71 -5.37
C ASP A 129 9.55 11.63 -4.95
N ASP A 130 10.61 11.46 -5.74
CA ASP A 130 11.69 10.53 -5.42
C ASP A 130 12.47 10.90 -4.16
N ALA A 131 12.45 12.19 -3.76
CA ALA A 131 13.20 12.68 -2.60
C ALA A 131 12.48 12.44 -1.27
N TYR A 132 11.14 12.34 -1.29
CA TYR A 132 10.33 12.14 -0.09
C TYR A 132 8.97 11.52 -0.45
N ASN A 133 8.87 10.22 -0.25
CA ASN A 133 7.62 9.47 -0.33
C ASN A 133 7.67 8.36 0.72
N PRO A 134 7.31 8.68 1.98
CA PRO A 134 7.45 7.78 3.11
C PRO A 134 6.75 6.44 2.90
N VAL A 135 7.38 5.36 3.35
CA VAL A 135 6.83 4.00 3.24
C VAL A 135 6.81 3.35 4.61
N GLY A 136 5.61 3.03 5.09
CA GLY A 136 5.38 2.26 6.30
C GLY A 136 5.25 0.76 6.00
N SER A 137 6.12 -0.05 6.60
CA SER A 137 6.06 -1.51 6.55
C SER A 137 5.40 -2.03 7.83
N TYR A 138 4.35 -2.83 7.69
CA TYR A 138 3.56 -3.36 8.80
C TYR A 138 3.67 -4.88 8.85
N ARG A 139 3.89 -5.44 10.04
CA ARG A 139 3.92 -6.90 10.27
C ARG A 139 3.08 -7.27 11.48
N THR A 140 2.33 -8.36 11.36
CA THR A 140 1.59 -8.96 12.47
C THR A 140 1.42 -10.46 12.23
N THR A 141 1.25 -11.21 13.32
CA THR A 141 0.99 -12.64 13.29
C THR A 141 -0.37 -12.93 13.91
N PHE A 142 -1.13 -13.84 13.33
CA PHE A 142 -2.42 -14.25 13.88
C PHE A 142 -2.68 -15.73 13.59
N SER A 143 -3.54 -16.34 14.39
CA SER A 143 -4.05 -17.69 14.15
C SER A 143 -5.47 -17.63 13.56
N VAL A 144 -5.74 -18.43 12.54
CA VAL A 144 -7.10 -18.61 12.02
C VAL A 144 -7.88 -19.49 13.01
N PRO A 145 -9.12 -19.12 13.40
CA PRO A 145 -9.94 -19.97 14.27
C PRO A 145 -10.22 -21.35 13.65
N GLU A 146 -10.12 -22.42 14.45
CA GLU A 146 -10.32 -23.81 13.97
C GLU A 146 -11.69 -24.02 13.31
N ASN A 147 -12.72 -23.32 13.79
CA ASN A 147 -14.07 -23.41 13.24
C ASN A 147 -14.21 -22.79 11.83
N TRP A 148 -13.12 -22.32 11.21
CA TRP A 148 -13.08 -21.78 9.84
C TRP A 148 -12.46 -22.73 8.81
N GLU A 149 -12.02 -23.94 9.17
CA GLU A 149 -11.26 -24.87 8.30
C GLU A 149 -11.92 -25.11 6.92
N ASP A 150 -13.24 -25.33 6.88
CA ASP A 150 -13.99 -25.55 5.63
C ASP A 150 -14.66 -24.26 5.08
N LYS A 151 -14.10 -23.09 5.35
CA LYS A 151 -14.70 -21.80 4.98
C LYS A 151 -13.79 -20.97 4.10
N GLU A 152 -14.39 -20.15 3.26
CA GLU A 152 -13.70 -19.04 2.62
C GLU A 152 -13.41 -17.95 3.66
N VAL A 153 -12.13 -17.54 3.74
CA VAL A 153 -11.65 -16.54 4.68
C VAL A 153 -11.18 -15.32 3.90
N LEU A 154 -11.80 -14.17 4.19
CA LEU A 154 -11.46 -12.90 3.55
C LEU A 154 -10.70 -12.00 4.53
N LEU A 155 -9.54 -11.49 4.10
CA LEU A 155 -8.84 -10.41 4.78
C LEU A 155 -9.47 -9.07 4.36
N SER A 156 -9.97 -8.30 5.32
CA SER A 156 -10.64 -7.04 5.06
C SER A 156 -9.92 -5.88 5.75
N PHE A 157 -9.49 -4.90 4.95
CA PHE A 157 -8.99 -3.62 5.46
C PHE A 157 -10.12 -2.59 5.42
N GLY A 158 -10.40 -1.93 6.55
CA GLY A 158 -11.43 -0.89 6.60
C GLY A 158 -11.06 0.33 5.76
N SER A 159 -9.79 0.71 5.78
CA SER A 159 -9.20 1.71 4.89
C SER A 159 -7.67 1.57 4.92
N ILE A 160 -7.04 1.86 3.79
CA ILE A 160 -5.60 2.13 3.67
C ILE A 160 -5.49 3.42 2.85
N SER A 161 -4.68 4.37 3.31
CA SER A 161 -4.42 5.61 2.58
C SER A 161 -3.21 5.47 1.66
N GLY A 162 -3.30 5.96 0.43
CA GLY A 162 -2.24 5.86 -0.56
C GLY A 162 -2.25 4.54 -1.33
N TYR A 163 -1.12 3.82 -1.32
CA TYR A 163 -0.92 2.55 -2.02
C TYR A 163 -0.36 1.52 -1.04
N ALA A 164 -0.80 0.25 -1.17
CA ALA A 164 -0.25 -0.84 -0.38
C ALA A 164 -0.08 -2.12 -1.20
N ARG A 165 0.93 -2.90 -0.81
CA ARG A 165 1.06 -4.31 -1.14
C ARG A 165 0.82 -5.13 0.10
N ILE A 166 0.00 -6.16 -0.03
CA ILE A 166 -0.36 -7.05 1.07
C ILE A 166 0.21 -8.41 0.75
N PHE A 167 0.85 -9.01 1.75
CA PHE A 167 1.39 -10.35 1.68
C PHE A 167 0.82 -11.19 2.82
N VAL A 168 0.62 -12.47 2.59
CA VAL A 168 0.16 -13.42 3.62
C VAL A 168 1.04 -14.66 3.54
N ASN A 169 1.71 -14.99 4.65
CA ASN A 169 2.61 -16.15 4.74
C ASN A 169 3.71 -16.19 3.67
N GLY A 170 4.24 -15.03 3.27
CA GLY A 170 5.34 -14.92 2.30
C GLY A 170 4.89 -14.78 0.83
N GLU A 171 3.58 -14.80 0.56
CA GLU A 171 2.99 -14.69 -0.79
C GLU A 171 2.27 -13.37 -1.02
#